data_AF-A0A7K4X5N9-F1
#
_entry.id   AF-A0A7K4X5N9-F1
#
_cell.length_a   1.000
_cell.length_b   1.000
_cell.length_c   1.000
_cell.angle_alpha   90.00
_cell.angle_beta   90.00
_cell.angle_gamma   90.00
#
_symmetry.space_group_name_H-M   'P 1'
#
loop_
_entity.id
_entity.type
_entity.pdbx_description
1 polymer ?
#
loop_
_entity_poly.entity_id
_entity_poly.type
_entity_poly.pdbx_seq_one_letter_code
_entity_poly.pdbx_strand_id
1 'polypeptide(L)'
;SFTYVPILPAQLLEVLSTPTPFIIGVHSIFQSETQELLDVVIADLDGGTVNVPECVHISLLPEPLLQQTREALSMVLDPELEVADLAFPPSTISASSLKMQDKEIRAVFLRLFAQLLQGYRWCLHIIRIHPEPVIRFHKVR
;
A
#
# COMPACT_ATOMS: atom_id res chain seq x y z
N SER A 1 14.03 8.00 1.54
CA SER A 1 12.75 8.72 1.58
C SER A 1 12.51 9.32 0.21
N PHE A 2 11.25 9.40 -0.23
CA PHE A 2 10.86 9.89 -1.56
C PHE A 2 10.03 11.17 -1.43
N THR A 3 9.82 11.87 -2.54
CA THR A 3 9.03 13.11 -2.57
C THR A 3 7.55 12.79 -2.33
N TYR A 4 6.93 13.47 -1.35
CA TYR A 4 5.51 13.34 -1.05
C TYR A 4 4.82 14.71 -1.08
N VAL A 5 3.88 14.89 -1.99
CA VAL A 5 3.10 16.13 -2.15
C VAL A 5 1.61 15.77 -2.21
N PRO A 6 0.84 15.94 -1.12
CA PRO A 6 -0.56 15.54 -1.09
C PRO A 6 -1.42 16.16 -2.20
N ILE A 7 -1.16 17.43 -2.54
CA ILE A 7 -1.83 18.16 -3.62
C ILE A 7 -0.80 19.07 -4.29
N LEU A 8 -0.55 18.85 -5.58
CA LEU A 8 0.39 19.63 -6.37
C LEU A 8 -0.27 20.92 -6.89
N PRO A 9 0.32 22.10 -6.65
CA PRO A 9 -0.09 23.34 -7.29
C PRO A 9 0.14 23.29 -8.81
N ALA A 10 -0.75 23.90 -9.59
CA ALA A 10 -0.71 23.92 -11.05
C ALA A 10 0.62 24.42 -11.63
N GLN A 11 1.25 25.40 -10.97
CA GLN A 11 2.51 25.99 -11.40
C GLN A 11 3.70 25.03 -11.33
N LEU A 12 3.55 23.89 -10.66
CA LEU A 12 4.60 22.90 -10.44
C LEU A 12 4.35 21.57 -11.17
N LEU A 13 3.43 21.54 -12.14
CA LEU A 13 3.11 20.31 -12.90
C LEU A 13 4.35 19.68 -13.57
N GLU A 14 5.35 20.48 -13.92
CA GLU A 14 6.64 20.00 -14.46
C GLU A 14 7.37 19.00 -13.53
N VAL A 15 7.08 19.03 -12.22
CA VAL A 15 7.67 18.10 -11.24
C VAL A 15 7.24 16.66 -11.49
N LEU A 16 6.10 16.45 -12.16
CA LEU A 16 5.62 15.10 -12.50
C LEU A 16 6.53 14.36 -13.49
N SER A 17 7.34 15.09 -14.27
CA SER A 17 8.32 14.51 -15.20
C SER A 17 9.68 14.27 -14.57
N THR A 18 9.80 14.40 -13.24
CA THR A 18 11.09 14.18 -12.56
C THR A 18 11.41 12.69 -12.46
N PRO A 19 12.69 12.29 -12.66
CA PRO A 19 13.08 10.87 -12.64
C PRO A 19 13.15 10.28 -11.22
N THR A 20 12.91 11.10 -10.19
CA THR A 20 12.96 10.66 -8.79
C THR A 20 11.63 10.06 -8.40
N PRO A 21 11.57 8.91 -7.70
CA PRO A 21 10.30 8.36 -7.24
C PRO A 21 9.55 9.36 -6.36
N PHE A 22 8.24 9.47 -6.57
CA PHE A 22 7.38 10.40 -5.88
C PHE A 22 5.99 9.79 -5.60
N ILE A 23 5.26 10.41 -4.66
CA ILE A 23 3.83 10.21 -4.44
C ILE A 23 3.21 11.60 -4.43
N ILE A 24 2.44 11.93 -5.47
CA ILE A 24 1.89 13.26 -5.68
C ILE A 24 0.40 13.16 -5.98
N GLY A 25 -0.42 13.94 -5.29
CA GLY A 25 -1.83 14.11 -5.63
C GLY A 25 -2.00 15.24 -6.64
N VAL A 26 -2.77 15.00 -7.69
CA VAL A 26 -3.07 15.97 -8.74
C VAL A 26 -4.58 16.10 -8.84
N HIS A 27 -5.08 17.33 -8.94
CA HIS A 27 -6.51 17.58 -9.14
C HIS A 27 -6.93 17.11 -10.54
N SER A 28 -8.11 16.52 -10.68
CA SER A 28 -8.60 15.93 -11.94
C SER A 28 -8.73 16.90 -13.12
N ILE A 29 -8.70 18.22 -12.86
CA ILE A 29 -8.62 19.26 -13.90
C ILE A 29 -7.36 19.16 -14.77
N PHE A 30 -6.27 18.57 -14.24
CA PHE A 30 -4.99 18.40 -14.94
C PHE A 30 -4.79 16.95 -15.44
N GLN A 31 -5.89 16.21 -15.68
CA GLN A 31 -5.83 14.82 -16.12
C GLN A 31 -5.17 14.68 -17.51
N SER A 32 -5.34 15.66 -18.40
CA SER A 32 -4.68 15.67 -19.71
C SER A 32 -3.16 15.61 -19.58
N GLU A 33 -2.61 16.39 -18.66
CA GLU A 33 -1.18 16.53 -18.41
C GLU A 33 -0.60 15.26 -17.77
N THR A 34 -1.39 14.53 -16.97
CA THR A 34 -0.94 13.26 -16.38
C THR A 34 -0.95 12.11 -17.39
N GLN A 35 -1.78 12.16 -18.43
CA GLN A 35 -1.81 11.13 -19.49
C GLN A 35 -0.55 11.11 -20.36
N GLU A 36 0.22 12.20 -20.39
CA GLU A 36 1.48 12.29 -21.14
C GLU A 36 2.65 11.60 -20.43
N LEU A 37 2.48 11.21 -19.16
CA LEU A 37 3.53 10.58 -18.35
C LEU A 37 3.69 9.10 -18.73
N LEU A 38 4.88 8.71 -19.17
CA LEU A 38 5.15 7.37 -19.71
C LEU A 38 5.62 6.36 -18.66
N ASP A 39 6.09 6.82 -17.51
CA ASP A 39 6.76 6.02 -16.48
C ASP A 39 6.13 6.17 -15.09
N VAL A 40 4.93 6.75 -15.02
CA VAL A 40 4.21 7.06 -13.79
C VAL A 40 2.98 6.17 -13.65
N VAL A 41 2.83 5.51 -12.50
CA VAL A 41 1.59 4.79 -12.15
C VAL A 41 0.54 5.80 -11.71
N ILE A 42 -0.63 5.77 -12.36
CA ILE A 42 -1.71 6.72 -12.11
C ILE A 42 -2.87 5.98 -11.44
N ALA A 43 -3.26 6.42 -10.24
CA ALA A 43 -4.48 5.98 -9.57
C ALA A 43 -5.56 7.06 -9.71
N ASP A 44 -6.54 6.81 -10.58
CA ASP A 44 -7.71 7.67 -10.75
C ASP A 44 -8.76 7.28 -9.71
N LEU A 45 -8.94 8.13 -8.71
CA LEU A 45 -9.88 7.92 -7.60
C LEU A 45 -11.33 8.22 -8.00
N ASP A 46 -11.56 9.08 -9.00
CA ASP A 46 -12.89 9.42 -9.50
C ASP A 46 -13.40 8.29 -10.43
N GLY A 47 -12.52 7.77 -11.28
CA GLY A 47 -12.79 6.66 -12.18
C GLY A 47 -12.66 5.27 -11.53
N GLY A 48 -12.00 5.16 -10.38
CA GLY A 48 -11.75 3.90 -9.69
C GLY A 48 -10.78 2.98 -10.43
N THR A 49 -9.81 3.54 -11.16
CA THR A 49 -8.87 2.78 -12.00
C THR A 49 -7.41 3.02 -11.61
N VAL A 50 -6.56 2.05 -11.90
CA VAL A 50 -5.10 2.18 -11.76
C VAL A 50 -4.47 1.87 -13.11
N ASN A 51 -3.85 2.87 -13.71
CA ASN A 51 -3.09 2.73 -14.95
C ASN A 51 -1.60 2.52 -14.62
N VAL A 52 -1.06 1.40 -15.08
CA VAL A 52 0.35 1.03 -14.89
C VAL A 52 1.00 1.04 -16.28
N PRO A 53 1.97 1.93 -16.53
CA PRO A 53 2.65 1.98 -17.83
C PRO A 53 3.42 0.69 -18.12
N GLU A 54 3.56 0.34 -19.41
CA GLU A 54 4.22 -0.89 -19.85
C GLU A 54 5.68 -1.01 -19.40
N CYS A 55 6.36 0.12 -19.18
CA CYS A 55 7.76 0.15 -18.72
C CYS A 55 7.90 -0.03 -17.20
N VAL A 56 6.79 -0.09 -16.44
CA VAL A 56 6.81 -0.25 -14.98
C VAL A 56 6.44 -1.69 -14.62
N HIS A 57 7.38 -2.39 -13.99
CA HIS A 57 7.11 -3.73 -13.44
C HIS A 57 6.70 -3.65 -11.98
N ILE A 58 5.48 -4.10 -11.67
CA ILE A 58 4.99 -4.23 -10.30
C ILE A 58 5.11 -5.69 -9.88
N SER A 59 6.00 -5.97 -8.92
CA SER A 59 6.08 -7.28 -8.31
C SER A 59 4.86 -7.54 -7.43
N LEU A 60 4.22 -8.69 -7.64
CA LEU A 60 3.11 -9.13 -6.83
C LEU A 60 3.58 -9.53 -5.43
N LEU A 61 2.72 -9.35 -4.43
CA LEU A 61 2.94 -9.93 -3.11
C LEU A 61 3.02 -11.47 -3.23
N PRO A 62 3.95 -12.13 -2.53
CA PRO A 62 4.05 -13.58 -2.58
C PRO A 62 2.85 -14.24 -1.91
N GLU A 63 2.43 -15.40 -2.40
CA GLU A 63 1.44 -16.22 -1.70
C GLU A 63 2.06 -16.87 -0.45
N PRO A 64 1.29 -17.06 0.64
CA PRO A 64 -0.16 -16.80 0.78
C PRO A 64 -0.51 -15.36 1.22
N LEU A 65 0.46 -14.44 1.28
CA LEU A 65 0.24 -13.11 1.86
C LEU A 65 -0.72 -12.26 1.03
N LEU A 66 -0.67 -12.38 -0.30
CA LEU A 66 -1.61 -11.69 -1.18
C LEU A 66 -3.04 -12.11 -0.87
N GLN A 67 -3.33 -13.41 -0.92
CA GLN A 67 -4.67 -13.93 -0.70
C GLN A 67 -5.19 -13.56 0.69
N GLN A 68 -4.38 -13.78 1.74
CA GLN A 68 -4.78 -13.46 3.13
C GLN A 68 -5.05 -11.97 3.34
N THR A 69 -4.25 -11.10 2.73
CA THR A 69 -4.45 -9.65 2.84
C THR A 69 -5.74 -9.25 2.12
N ARG A 70 -5.96 -9.78 0.92
CA ARG A 70 -7.17 -9.51 0.13
C ARG A 70 -8.43 -9.97 0.85
N GLU A 71 -8.45 -11.19 1.36
CA GLU A 71 -9.57 -11.73 2.14
C GLU A 71 -9.85 -10.86 3.37
N ALA A 72 -8.80 -10.52 4.14
CA ALA A 72 -8.97 -9.70 5.33
C ALA A 72 -9.49 -8.29 5.01
N LEU A 73 -9.06 -7.67 3.90
CA LEU A 73 -9.60 -6.39 3.45
C LEU A 73 -11.06 -6.52 3.01
N SER A 74 -11.41 -7.56 2.24
CA SER A 74 -12.79 -7.81 1.82
C SER A 74 -13.73 -7.96 3.01
N MET A 75 -13.34 -8.68 4.06
CA MET A 75 -14.18 -8.83 5.26
C MET A 75 -14.40 -7.52 6.04
N VAL A 76 -13.45 -6.58 5.95
CA VAL A 76 -13.55 -5.26 6.61
C VAL A 76 -14.38 -4.28 5.78
N LEU A 77 -14.26 -4.34 4.45
CA LEU A 77 -14.98 -3.46 3.54
C LEU A 77 -16.41 -3.93 3.29
N ASP A 78 -16.60 -5.25 3.19
CA ASP A 78 -17.85 -5.92 2.84
C ASP A 78 -18.20 -6.99 3.91
N PRO A 79 -18.58 -6.60 5.14
CA PRO A 79 -18.85 -7.55 6.23
C PRO A 79 -20.00 -8.52 5.93
N GLU A 80 -20.87 -8.19 4.97
CA GLU A 80 -21.95 -9.06 4.52
C GLU A 80 -21.46 -10.37 3.87
N LEU A 81 -20.21 -10.38 3.37
CA LEU A 81 -19.59 -11.58 2.84
C LEU A 81 -19.48 -12.71 3.87
N GLU A 82 -19.43 -12.40 5.17
CA GLU A 82 -19.37 -13.41 6.24
C GLU A 82 -20.58 -14.35 6.24
N VAL A 83 -21.75 -13.82 5.87
CA VAL A 83 -23.03 -14.51 5.94
C VAL A 83 -23.62 -14.78 4.56
N ALA A 84 -22.89 -14.48 3.49
CA ALA A 84 -23.37 -14.59 2.11
C ALA A 84 -23.82 -16.00 1.72
N ASP A 85 -23.21 -17.04 2.32
CA ASP A 85 -23.54 -18.45 2.07
C ASP A 85 -24.62 -19.01 3.01
N LEU A 86 -25.11 -18.23 3.99
CA LEU A 86 -26.15 -18.70 4.91
C LEU A 86 -27.51 -18.69 4.23
N ALA A 87 -28.18 -19.85 4.17
CA ALA A 87 -29.55 -19.95 3.67
C ALA A 87 -30.56 -19.12 4.49
N PHE A 88 -30.25 -18.86 5.77
CA PHE A 88 -31.05 -18.05 6.69
C PHE A 88 -30.13 -17.05 7.43
N PRO A 89 -29.78 -15.92 6.81
CA PRO A 89 -28.89 -14.95 7.42
C PRO A 89 -29.56 -14.23 8.59
N PRO A 90 -28.79 -13.77 9.60
CA PRO A 90 -29.32 -12.94 10.67
C PRO A 90 -29.90 -11.64 10.12
N SER A 91 -30.97 -11.13 10.74
CA SER A 91 -31.69 -9.93 10.28
C SER A 91 -30.89 -8.63 10.44
N THR A 92 -29.78 -8.64 11.17
CA THR A 92 -28.90 -7.48 11.36
C THR A 92 -27.44 -7.91 11.28
N ILE A 93 -26.68 -7.25 10.42
CA ILE A 93 -25.21 -7.33 10.36
C ILE A 93 -24.70 -6.01 10.94
N SER A 94 -23.96 -6.07 12.05
CA SER A 94 -23.42 -4.87 12.69
C SER A 94 -22.19 -4.40 11.92
N ALA A 95 -22.36 -3.43 11.03
CA ALA A 95 -21.22 -2.76 10.39
C ALA A 95 -20.35 -2.04 11.44
N SER A 96 -19.03 -2.08 11.25
CA SER A 96 -18.11 -1.31 12.08
C SER A 96 -18.27 0.19 11.80
N SER A 97 -18.10 1.05 12.82
CA SER A 97 -18.08 2.49 12.59
C SER A 97 -16.91 2.86 11.66
N LEU A 98 -17.02 3.94 10.88
CA LEU A 98 -15.93 4.40 9.99
C LEU A 98 -14.57 4.54 10.71
N LYS A 99 -14.58 5.00 11.97
CA LYS A 99 -13.36 5.10 12.81
C LYS A 99 -12.76 3.75 13.18
N MET A 100 -13.58 2.72 13.30
CA MET A 100 -13.14 1.37 13.59
C MET A 100 -12.67 0.68 12.31
N GLN A 101 -13.40 0.84 11.21
CA GLN A 101 -13.01 0.35 9.89
C GLN A 101 -11.63 0.85 9.46
N ASP A 102 -11.33 2.13 9.68
CA ASP A 102 -9.99 2.69 9.46
C ASP A 102 -8.89 1.95 10.26
N LYS A 103 -9.16 1.62 11.53
CA LYS A 103 -8.21 0.86 12.36
C LYS A 103 -8.07 -0.58 11.89
N GLU A 104 -9.15 -1.19 11.45
CA GLU A 104 -9.17 -2.57 10.91
C GLU A 104 -8.34 -2.64 9.63
N ILE A 105 -8.54 -1.71 8.68
CA ILE A 105 -7.73 -1.62 7.46
C ILE A 105 -6.25 -1.43 7.79
N ARG A 106 -5.91 -0.49 8.70
CA ARG A 106 -4.53 -0.28 9.14
C ARG A 106 -3.94 -1.52 9.79
N ALA A 107 -4.72 -2.26 10.58
CA ALA A 107 -4.26 -3.49 11.22
C ALA A 107 -3.95 -4.59 10.20
N VAL A 108 -4.73 -4.69 9.12
CA VAL A 108 -4.45 -5.62 8.01
C VAL A 108 -3.11 -5.29 7.35
N PHE A 109 -2.85 -4.03 6.99
CA PHE A 109 -1.56 -3.62 6.41
C PHE A 109 -0.39 -3.78 7.39
N LEU A 110 -0.59 -3.48 8.68
CA LEU A 110 0.44 -3.68 9.70
C LEU A 110 0.84 -5.16 9.81
N ARG A 111 -0.14 -6.07 9.77
CA ARG A 111 0.11 -7.52 9.76
C ARG A 111 0.88 -7.93 8.51
N LEU A 112 0.47 -7.46 7.33
CA LEU A 112 1.18 -7.72 6.08
C LEU A 112 2.64 -7.27 6.16
N PHE A 113 2.92 -6.05 6.61
CA PHE A 113 4.31 -5.57 6.75
C PHE A 113 5.12 -6.38 7.77
N ALA A 114 4.50 -6.77 8.89
CA ALA A 114 5.14 -7.62 9.88
C ALA A 114 5.53 -9.00 9.32
N GLN A 115 4.68 -9.57 8.46
CA GLN A 115 4.94 -10.83 7.79
C GLN A 115 5.95 -10.70 6.64
N LEU A 116 5.88 -9.65 5.83
CA LEU A 116 6.84 -9.38 4.74
C LEU A 116 8.26 -9.18 5.27
N LEU A 117 8.38 -8.44 6.38
CA LEU A 117 9.65 -8.18 7.03
C LEU A 117 9.99 -9.25 8.07
N GLN A 118 9.19 -10.33 8.16
CA GLN A 118 9.45 -11.41 9.09
C GLN A 118 10.83 -12.00 8.78
N GLY A 119 11.69 -12.00 9.79
CA GLY A 119 13.04 -12.51 9.66
C GLY A 119 14.11 -11.47 9.36
N TYR A 120 13.79 -10.18 9.25
CA TYR A 120 14.82 -9.12 9.18
C TYR A 120 15.86 -9.22 10.31
N ARG A 121 15.45 -9.74 11.48
CA ARG A 121 16.32 -9.97 12.64
C ARG A 121 17.44 -10.98 12.36
N TRP A 122 17.23 -11.93 11.45
CA TRP A 122 18.27 -12.88 11.01
C TRP A 122 19.36 -12.22 10.17
N CYS A 123 19.07 -11.06 9.58
CA CYS A 123 20.03 -10.25 8.86
C CYS A 123 20.82 -9.32 9.79
N LEU A 124 20.56 -9.31 11.10
CA LEU A 124 21.30 -8.48 12.06
C LEU A 124 22.57 -9.21 12.52
N HIS A 125 23.72 -8.54 12.35
CA HIS A 125 25.01 -8.97 12.87
C HIS A 125 25.40 -8.09 14.06
N ILE A 126 25.62 -8.73 15.22
CA ILE A 126 26.01 -8.06 16.46
C ILE A 126 27.52 -8.20 16.65
N ILE A 127 28.23 -7.08 16.60
CA ILE A 127 29.68 -7.00 16.81
C ILE A 127 29.95 -6.59 18.26
N ARG A 128 30.58 -7.47 19.04
CA ARG A 128 30.82 -7.28 20.49
C ARG A 128 32.29 -6.99 20.87
N ILE A 129 33.12 -6.62 19.89
CA ILE A 129 34.54 -6.30 20.12
C ILE A 129 34.76 -4.87 20.63
N HIS A 130 33.72 -4.03 20.63
CA HIS A 130 33.73 -2.66 21.15
C HIS A 130 33.06 -2.59 22.53
N PRO A 131 33.38 -1.59 23.37
CA PRO A 131 32.72 -1.39 24.68
C PRO A 131 31.19 -1.30 24.57
N GLU A 132 30.69 -0.73 23.47
CA GLU A 132 29.27 -0.74 23.12
C GLU A 132 29.03 -1.69 21.93
N PRO A 133 28.05 -2.61 22.01
CA PRO A 133 27.75 -3.53 20.93
C PRO A 133 27.23 -2.78 19.69
N VAL A 134 27.84 -3.05 18.53
CA VAL A 134 27.46 -2.45 17.26
C VAL A 134 26.58 -3.42 16.48
N ILE A 135 25.41 -2.98 16.03
CA ILE A 135 24.49 -3.78 15.20
C ILE A 135 24.65 -3.33 13.74
N ARG A 136 24.88 -4.30 12.84
CA ARG A 136 24.92 -4.06 11.38
C ARG A 136 23.91 -4.94 10.67
N PHE A 137 23.39 -4.47 9.54
CA PHE A 137 22.50 -5.23 8.68
C PHE A 137 23.30 -5.91 7.57
N HIS A 138 23.17 -7.23 7.42
CA HIS A 138 23.83 -8.03 6.39
C HIS A 138 22.87 -8.24 5.22
N LYS A 139 23.12 -7.57 4.09
CA LYS A 139 22.20 -7.55 2.91
C LYS A 139 22.19 -8.82 2.05
N VAL A 140 23.09 -9.79 2.28
CA VAL A 140 23.36 -10.92 1.35
C VAL A 140 22.94 -12.28 1.94
N ARG A 141 21.85 -12.32 2.70
CA ARG A 141 21.21 -13.57 3.09
C ARG A 141 19.76 -13.58 2.66
#